data_AF-A0AAJ0LWV1-F1
#
_entry.id   AF-A0AAJ0LWV1-F1
#
_cell.length_a   1.000
_cell.length_b   1.000
_cell.length_c   1.000
_cell.angle_alpha   90.00
_cell.angle_beta   90.00
_cell.angle_gamma   90.00
#
_symmetry.space_group_name_H-M   'P 1'
#
loop_
_entity.id
_entity.type
_entity.pdbx_description
1 polymer ?
#
loop_
_entity_poly.entity_id
_entity_poly.type
_entity_poly.pdbx_seq_one_letter_code
_entity_poly.pdbx_strand_id
1 'polypeptide(L)'
;MHLTATTLAVAAATVRMCSGMTVAPPLLPGMPVTNTVQLKRSQASPMPHVVSEINALDKAPMPVTYATPVERDIAAPQEEIMSGLTTIFGYLLAGLTDNEMELLKACVAVSSLADSKWARIGLIPTALQAPICNTSNTMPTATDAIVNSIVHQSIIFSTQLINSVNNTQRLATMCRNLNLDLLDYFPVNGNSVKDAVCHAAGTERAPQPENNRLRGDPAAVSAARNTQSILFAILYAANAQTGAELSDLCAQAPEYVEKLSAEHLNGSLVASTLCRFKKPIPIPVAKMMLRSWMTRYYITVLENVSNTAGWRKWLCSNLDAEKMDTVGLNGVGLLQQVCSDVNATESMRAEDIAFDF
;
A
#
# COMPACT_ATOMS: atom_id res chain seq x y z
N MET A 1 -38.04 13.15 48.02
CA MET A 1 -37.21 13.05 46.79
C MET A 1 -36.92 11.57 46.58
N HIS A 2 -37.74 10.91 45.78
CA HIS A 2 -37.61 9.48 45.49
C HIS A 2 -36.91 9.28 44.15
N LEU A 3 -35.83 8.50 44.19
CA LEU A 3 -35.18 7.90 43.04
C LEU A 3 -35.98 6.65 42.62
N THR A 4 -36.34 6.55 41.34
CA THR A 4 -36.77 5.31 40.71
C THR A 4 -35.85 4.97 39.55
N ALA A 5 -35.25 3.78 39.66
CA ALA A 5 -34.45 3.12 38.65
C ALA A 5 -35.33 2.69 37.46
N THR A 6 -34.78 2.77 36.24
CA THR A 6 -35.36 2.07 35.08
C THR A 6 -34.25 1.32 34.35
N THR A 7 -34.40 -0.01 34.36
CA THR A 7 -33.62 -1.03 33.65
C THR A 7 -33.81 -0.92 32.13
N LEU A 8 -32.72 -0.95 31.35
CA LEU A 8 -32.75 -1.15 29.90
C LEU A 8 -32.39 -2.61 29.59
N ALA A 9 -33.32 -3.32 28.93
CA ALA A 9 -33.06 -4.59 28.26
C ALA A 9 -32.78 -4.30 26.78
N VAL A 10 -31.63 -4.74 26.27
CA VAL A 10 -31.30 -4.67 24.84
C VAL A 10 -31.62 -6.02 24.21
N ALA A 11 -32.62 -6.03 23.33
CA ALA A 11 -32.95 -7.16 22.47
C ALA A 11 -32.03 -7.18 21.25
N ALA A 12 -31.45 -8.35 20.96
CA ALA A 12 -30.68 -8.63 19.76
C ALA A 12 -31.60 -8.66 18.53
N ALA A 13 -31.24 -7.93 17.47
CA ALA A 13 -31.93 -7.97 16.19
C ALA A 13 -30.99 -8.49 15.09
N THR A 14 -31.14 -9.77 14.78
CA THR A 14 -30.77 -10.40 13.51
C THR A 14 -31.61 -9.81 12.36
N VAL A 15 -30.97 -9.25 11.33
CA VAL A 15 -31.66 -8.80 10.11
C VAL A 15 -31.40 -9.79 8.97
N ARG A 16 -32.45 -10.56 8.65
CA ARG A 16 -32.66 -11.23 7.36
C ARG A 16 -33.17 -10.18 6.37
N MET A 17 -32.52 -10.02 5.22
CA MET A 17 -33.09 -9.27 4.09
C MET A 17 -34.03 -10.16 3.29
N CYS A 18 -35.29 -9.73 3.15
CA CYS A 18 -36.30 -10.31 2.26
C CYS A 18 -36.42 -9.52 0.97
N SER A 19 -36.68 -10.25 -0.12
CA SER A 19 -36.94 -9.79 -1.48
C SER A 19 -38.40 -9.38 -1.73
N GLY A 20 -38.64 -8.63 -2.81
CA GLY A 20 -39.95 -8.36 -3.44
C GLY A 20 -40.47 -6.95 -3.13
N MET A 21 -41.14 -6.20 -4.00
CA MET A 21 -41.73 -6.39 -5.33
C MET A 21 -41.94 -4.97 -5.90
N THR A 22 -41.91 -4.79 -7.23
CA THR A 22 -42.54 -3.61 -7.86
C THR A 22 -43.38 -4.04 -9.06
N VAL A 23 -44.59 -3.49 -9.08
CA VAL A 23 -45.76 -3.87 -9.86
C VAL A 23 -45.75 -3.13 -11.21
N ALA A 24 -46.06 -3.85 -12.30
CA ALA A 24 -46.34 -3.29 -13.64
C ALA A 24 -47.84 -2.97 -13.79
N PRO A 25 -48.21 -1.97 -14.62
CA PRO A 25 -49.17 -2.23 -15.71
C PRO A 25 -49.03 -1.27 -16.92
N PRO A 26 -49.93 -1.28 -17.93
CA PRO A 26 -50.23 -2.35 -18.90
C PRO A 26 -49.89 -1.95 -20.37
N LEU A 27 -49.81 -2.94 -21.26
CA LEU A 27 -49.62 -2.79 -22.71
C LEU A 27 -50.95 -2.59 -23.46
N LEU A 28 -50.92 -1.79 -24.54
CA LEU A 28 -51.83 -1.91 -25.69
C LEU A 28 -51.05 -1.75 -27.03
N PRO A 29 -51.52 -2.34 -28.15
CA PRO A 29 -50.69 -2.81 -29.26
C PRO A 29 -50.81 -1.96 -30.54
N GLY A 30 -49.80 -2.00 -31.41
CA GLY A 30 -49.97 -1.59 -32.82
C GLY A 30 -48.71 -1.21 -33.60
N MET A 31 -48.25 -2.15 -34.43
CA MET A 31 -47.54 -1.97 -35.72
C MET A 31 -46.01 -1.78 -35.76
N PRO A 32 -45.36 -2.23 -36.87
CA PRO A 32 -44.01 -2.80 -36.84
C PRO A 32 -42.91 -1.98 -37.55
N VAL A 33 -41.67 -2.18 -37.07
CA VAL A 33 -40.38 -2.30 -37.82
C VAL A 33 -39.98 -1.07 -38.66
N THR A 34 -38.89 -0.35 -38.42
CA THR A 34 -37.48 -0.77 -38.55
C THR A 34 -36.62 0.40 -38.09
N ASN A 35 -35.65 0.21 -37.20
CA ASN A 35 -34.39 0.97 -37.22
C ASN A 35 -33.36 0.26 -36.35
N THR A 36 -32.44 -0.40 -37.04
CA THR A 36 -31.29 -1.11 -36.52
C THR A 36 -30.29 -0.09 -35.98
N VAL A 37 -30.34 0.24 -34.69
CA VAL A 37 -29.21 0.89 -34.01
C VAL A 37 -28.21 -0.21 -33.68
N GLN A 38 -27.14 -0.24 -34.47
CA GLN A 38 -25.92 -1.02 -34.22
C GLN A 38 -25.34 -0.61 -32.85
N LEU A 39 -25.69 -1.37 -31.80
CA LEU A 39 -24.91 -1.43 -30.57
C LEU A 39 -23.56 -2.06 -30.92
N LYS A 40 -22.58 -1.20 -31.17
CA LYS A 40 -21.18 -1.58 -31.28
C LYS A 40 -20.76 -2.18 -29.94
N ARG A 41 -20.79 -3.52 -29.85
CA ARG A 41 -20.08 -4.27 -28.81
C ARG A 41 -18.63 -3.80 -28.85
N SER A 42 -18.25 -2.99 -27.88
CA SER A 42 -16.86 -2.86 -27.47
C SER A 42 -16.42 -4.25 -27.03
N GLN A 43 -15.75 -4.96 -27.93
CA GLN A 43 -14.98 -6.14 -27.58
C GLN A 43 -13.87 -5.65 -26.64
N ALA A 44 -14.05 -5.86 -25.34
CA ALA A 44 -12.95 -5.85 -24.40
C ALA A 44 -12.02 -6.99 -24.84
N SER A 45 -10.94 -6.63 -25.54
CA SER A 45 -9.84 -7.55 -25.77
C SER A 45 -9.31 -8.02 -24.41
N PRO A 46 -9.18 -9.33 -24.18
CA PRO A 46 -8.48 -9.80 -22.99
C PRO A 46 -7.01 -9.39 -23.14
N MET A 47 -6.55 -8.44 -22.32
CA MET A 47 -5.13 -8.05 -22.27
C MET A 47 -4.30 -9.22 -21.73
N PRO A 48 -3.49 -9.91 -22.56
CA PRO A 48 -2.71 -11.06 -22.11
C PRO A 48 -1.53 -10.67 -21.20
N HIS A 49 -1.14 -9.37 -21.19
CA HIS A 49 0.03 -8.87 -20.49
C HIS A 49 -0.15 -8.72 -18.96
N VAL A 50 -1.38 -8.53 -18.47
CA VAL A 50 -1.63 -8.39 -17.02
C VAL A 50 -1.47 -9.74 -16.31
N VAL A 51 -1.81 -10.84 -16.98
CA VAL A 51 -1.68 -12.21 -16.42
C VAL A 51 -0.21 -12.64 -16.32
N SER A 52 0.66 -12.20 -17.23
CA SER A 52 2.09 -12.51 -17.17
C SER A 52 2.82 -11.79 -16.04
N GLU A 53 2.46 -10.54 -15.71
CA GLU A 53 3.04 -9.81 -14.58
C GLU A 53 2.59 -10.38 -13.23
N ILE A 54 1.34 -10.83 -13.11
CA ILE A 54 0.82 -11.54 -11.93
C ILE A 54 1.58 -12.85 -11.68
N ASN A 55 1.90 -13.61 -12.74
CA ASN A 55 2.69 -14.84 -12.65
C ASN A 55 4.18 -14.59 -12.39
N ALA A 56 4.71 -13.41 -12.74
CA ALA A 56 6.08 -13.01 -12.40
C ALA A 56 6.19 -12.55 -10.93
N LEU A 57 5.16 -11.89 -10.40
CA LEU A 57 5.03 -11.50 -8.99
C LEU A 57 4.91 -12.72 -8.04
N ASP A 58 4.35 -13.84 -8.52
CA ASP A 58 4.25 -15.15 -7.82
C ASP A 58 5.56 -15.98 -7.89
N LYS A 59 6.49 -15.65 -8.80
CA LYS A 59 7.69 -16.46 -9.10
C LYS A 59 8.99 -15.96 -8.50
N ALA A 60 8.98 -14.84 -7.78
CA ALA A 60 10.12 -14.42 -6.95
C ALA A 60 9.80 -14.74 -5.48
N PRO A 61 9.95 -15.99 -5.01
CA PRO A 61 10.03 -16.22 -3.59
C PRO A 61 11.28 -15.47 -3.10
N MET A 62 11.08 -14.34 -2.41
CA MET A 62 12.16 -13.85 -1.55
C MET A 62 12.50 -15.01 -0.60
N PRO A 63 13.76 -15.45 -0.52
CA PRO A 63 14.16 -16.46 0.46
C PRO A 63 13.75 -15.99 1.86
N VAL A 64 12.79 -16.71 2.45
CA VAL A 64 12.27 -16.43 3.78
C VAL A 64 13.20 -17.09 4.78
N THR A 65 14.23 -16.39 5.20
CA THR A 65 14.98 -16.78 6.41
C THR A 65 14.20 -16.35 7.64
N TYR A 66 13.82 -17.34 8.45
CA TYR A 66 13.01 -17.17 9.65
C TYR A 66 13.86 -16.59 10.79
N ALA A 67 13.65 -15.31 11.10
CA ALA A 67 13.94 -14.80 12.44
C ALA A 67 12.65 -14.85 13.26
N THR A 68 12.69 -15.51 14.41
CA THR A 68 11.59 -15.54 15.38
C THR A 68 11.18 -14.13 15.80
N PRO A 69 9.88 -13.80 15.92
CA PRO A 69 9.45 -12.49 16.41
C PRO A 69 9.86 -12.34 17.87
N VAL A 70 10.86 -11.50 18.14
CA VAL A 70 11.08 -10.96 19.47
C VAL A 70 10.12 -9.80 19.60
N GLU A 71 9.11 -9.95 20.44
CA GLU A 71 8.21 -8.87 20.87
C GLU A 71 9.05 -7.87 21.68
N ARG A 72 9.68 -6.94 20.97
CA ARG A 72 10.41 -5.80 21.52
C ARG A 72 9.43 -4.62 21.60
N ASP A 73 9.52 -3.86 22.68
CA ASP A 73 8.91 -2.52 22.78
C ASP A 73 9.16 -1.77 21.47
N ILE A 74 8.07 -1.27 20.86
CA ILE A 74 8.11 -0.60 19.56
C ILE A 74 9.02 0.63 19.72
N ALA A 75 10.20 0.60 19.09
CA ALA A 75 11.10 1.74 19.07
C ALA A 75 10.41 2.93 18.37
N ALA A 76 10.71 4.17 18.79
CA ALA A 76 10.10 5.38 18.22
C ALA A 76 10.07 5.44 16.68
N PRO A 77 11.10 4.98 15.94
CA PRO A 77 11.06 4.93 14.46
C PRO A 77 9.99 3.99 13.89
N GLN A 78 9.73 2.86 14.57
CA GLN A 78 8.72 1.90 14.12
C GLN A 78 7.31 2.42 14.41
N GLU A 79 7.09 3.14 15.51
CA GLU A 79 5.82 3.79 15.81
C GLU A 79 5.48 4.86 14.76
N GLU A 80 6.44 5.69 14.38
CA GLU A 80 6.26 6.69 13.31
C GLU A 80 5.86 6.05 11.98
N ILE A 81 6.54 4.95 11.62
CA ILE A 81 6.23 4.17 10.41
C ILE A 81 4.82 3.61 10.45
N MET A 82 4.42 2.99 11.57
CA MET A 82 3.09 2.41 11.73
C MET A 82 2.01 3.48 11.79
N SER A 83 2.28 4.63 12.41
CA SER A 83 1.38 5.79 12.39
C SER A 83 1.16 6.27 10.96
N GLY A 84 2.24 6.51 10.21
CA GLY A 84 2.16 6.92 8.82
C GLY A 84 1.38 5.92 7.96
N LEU A 85 1.69 4.63 8.07
CA LEU A 85 0.99 3.59 7.31
C LEU A 85 -0.49 3.54 7.66
N THR A 86 -0.82 3.67 8.94
CA THR A 86 -2.21 3.67 9.41
C THR A 86 -2.98 4.87 8.87
N THR A 87 -2.36 6.05 8.85
CA THR A 87 -2.98 7.25 8.28
C THR A 87 -3.19 7.12 6.78
N ILE A 88 -2.21 6.61 6.02
CA ILE A 88 -2.36 6.30 4.59
C ILE A 88 -3.57 5.39 4.38
N PHE A 89 -3.61 4.27 5.11
CA PHE A 89 -4.70 3.31 5.01
C PHE A 89 -6.06 3.93 5.34
N GLY A 90 -6.14 4.78 6.36
CA GLY A 90 -7.37 5.45 6.74
C GLY A 90 -7.89 6.43 5.68
N TYR A 91 -7.00 7.19 5.03
CA TYR A 91 -7.40 8.08 3.93
C TYR A 91 -7.90 7.30 2.72
N LEU A 92 -7.19 6.23 2.33
CA LEU A 92 -7.62 5.35 1.24
C LEU A 92 -8.96 4.67 1.55
N LEU A 93 -9.18 4.23 2.78
CA LEU A 93 -10.48 3.69 3.21
C LEU A 93 -11.59 4.74 3.13
N ALA A 94 -11.32 5.96 3.57
CA ALA A 94 -12.30 7.03 3.57
C ALA A 94 -12.71 7.44 2.14
N GLY A 95 -11.80 7.38 1.18
CA GLY A 95 -12.10 7.66 -0.23
C GLY A 95 -12.81 6.52 -0.98
N LEU A 96 -13.01 5.34 -0.35
CA LEU A 96 -13.84 4.27 -0.93
C LEU A 96 -15.35 4.54 -0.87
N THR A 97 -15.80 5.39 0.05
CA THR A 97 -17.22 5.66 0.25
C THR A 97 -17.63 6.97 -0.42
N ASP A 98 -18.78 6.98 -1.10
CA ASP A 98 -19.44 8.22 -1.59
C ASP A 98 -20.61 8.63 -0.68
N ASN A 99 -20.79 7.91 0.43
CA ASN A 99 -21.92 8.04 1.33
C ASN A 99 -21.44 8.45 2.73
N GLU A 100 -21.74 9.68 3.11
CA GLU A 100 -21.43 10.24 4.42
C GLU A 100 -21.99 9.37 5.57
N MET A 101 -23.16 8.75 5.39
CA MET A 101 -23.69 7.83 6.41
C MET A 101 -22.90 6.52 6.52
N GLU A 102 -22.32 6.03 5.44
CA GLU A 102 -21.42 4.86 5.48
C GLU A 102 -20.10 5.22 6.14
N LEU A 103 -19.58 6.42 5.89
CA LEU A 103 -18.38 6.92 6.55
C LEU A 103 -18.61 7.11 8.07
N LEU A 104 -19.76 7.65 8.48
CA LEU A 104 -20.15 7.75 9.89
C LEU A 104 -20.29 6.38 10.56
N LYS A 105 -20.89 5.40 9.87
CA LYS A 105 -20.95 4.01 10.36
C LYS A 105 -19.56 3.39 10.47
N ALA A 106 -18.69 3.61 9.48
CA ALA A 106 -17.30 3.18 9.52
C ALA A 106 -16.57 3.85 10.70
N CYS A 107 -16.77 5.15 10.93
CA CYS A 107 -16.21 5.84 12.08
C CYS A 107 -16.65 5.24 13.42
N VAL A 108 -17.94 4.93 13.58
CA VAL A 108 -18.46 4.26 14.79
C VAL A 108 -17.85 2.86 14.96
N ALA A 109 -17.67 2.11 13.87
CA ALA A 109 -16.98 0.83 13.93
C ALA A 109 -15.50 1.03 14.33
N VAL A 110 -14.86 2.09 13.82
CA VAL A 110 -13.45 2.44 14.06
C VAL A 110 -13.23 3.03 15.48
N SER A 111 -14.24 3.61 16.12
CA SER A 111 -14.12 4.11 17.50
C SER A 111 -14.08 3.01 18.56
N SER A 112 -14.47 1.78 18.20
CA SER A 112 -14.38 0.58 19.05
C SER A 112 -13.06 -0.20 18.93
N LEU A 113 -12.07 0.32 18.21
CA LEU A 113 -10.91 -0.45 17.72
C LEU A 113 -9.78 -0.73 18.71
N ALA A 114 -9.89 -0.35 19.98
CA ALA A 114 -8.82 -0.62 20.96
C ALA A 114 -8.45 -2.13 20.99
N ASP A 115 -9.43 -3.01 20.76
CA ASP A 115 -9.26 -4.48 20.67
C ASP A 115 -9.35 -5.05 19.24
N SER A 116 -9.30 -4.18 18.21
CA SER A 116 -9.45 -4.62 16.83
C SER A 116 -8.29 -5.47 16.32
N LYS A 117 -8.55 -6.26 15.27
CA LYS A 117 -7.46 -6.96 14.57
C LYS A 117 -6.46 -5.99 13.96
N TRP A 118 -6.88 -4.81 13.52
CA TRP A 118 -5.98 -3.74 13.07
C TRP A 118 -5.00 -3.30 14.15
N ALA A 119 -5.47 -3.03 15.37
CA ALA A 119 -4.60 -2.74 16.51
C ALA A 119 -3.61 -3.90 16.77
N ARG A 120 -4.12 -5.14 16.73
CA ARG A 120 -3.31 -6.35 16.99
C ARG A 120 -2.24 -6.63 15.93
N ILE A 121 -2.40 -6.16 14.69
CA ILE A 121 -1.35 -6.22 13.66
C ILE A 121 -0.40 -5.02 13.70
N GLY A 122 -0.61 -4.06 14.60
CA GLY A 122 0.26 -2.92 14.84
C GLY A 122 -0.21 -1.60 14.22
N LEU A 123 -1.40 -1.55 13.60
CA LEU A 123 -1.97 -0.26 13.19
C LEU A 123 -2.38 0.55 14.42
N ILE A 124 -2.33 1.87 14.31
CA ILE A 124 -2.62 2.81 15.40
C ILE A 124 -4.07 3.30 15.29
N PRO A 125 -5.01 2.84 16.15
CA PRO A 125 -6.44 3.13 15.98
C PRO A 125 -6.76 4.63 15.89
N THR A 126 -6.08 5.47 16.66
CA THR A 126 -6.27 6.93 16.62
C THR A 126 -5.85 7.55 15.28
N ALA A 127 -4.77 7.06 14.69
CA ALA A 127 -4.31 7.48 13.36
C ALA A 127 -5.26 7.00 12.24
N LEU A 128 -5.98 5.89 12.46
CA LEU A 128 -7.01 5.38 11.55
C LEU A 128 -8.32 6.17 11.66
N GLN A 129 -8.67 6.59 12.87
CA GLN A 129 -9.86 7.39 13.15
C GLN A 129 -9.80 8.76 12.49
N ALA A 130 -8.66 9.46 12.56
CA ALA A 130 -8.56 10.84 12.07
C ALA A 130 -9.11 11.05 10.63
N PRO A 131 -8.73 10.25 9.61
CA PRO A 131 -9.28 10.41 8.26
C PRO A 131 -10.72 9.90 8.10
N ILE A 132 -11.16 8.90 8.87
CA ILE A 132 -12.48 8.27 8.73
C ILE A 132 -13.56 9.03 9.52
N CYS A 133 -13.21 9.53 10.70
CA CYS A 133 -14.09 10.19 11.66
C CYS A 133 -14.07 11.72 11.55
N ASN A 134 -13.51 12.27 10.48
CA ASN A 134 -13.28 13.71 10.36
C ASN A 134 -14.57 14.52 10.62
N THR A 135 -14.51 15.38 11.63
CA THR A 135 -15.66 16.14 12.18
C THR A 135 -16.10 17.31 11.31
N SER A 136 -15.41 17.60 10.21
CA SER A 136 -15.69 18.74 9.34
C SER A 136 -16.85 18.52 8.35
N ASN A 137 -17.54 17.36 8.39
CA ASN A 137 -18.63 16.97 7.47
C ASN A 137 -18.28 17.07 5.98
N THR A 138 -17.00 17.03 5.64
CA THR A 138 -16.49 16.99 4.27
C THR A 138 -15.85 15.64 4.04
N MET A 139 -16.43 14.86 3.13
CA MET A 139 -15.89 13.55 2.78
C MET A 139 -14.48 13.70 2.19
N PRO A 140 -13.49 12.92 2.65
CA PRO A 140 -12.17 12.90 2.03
C PRO A 140 -12.30 12.55 0.56
N THR A 141 -11.69 13.37 -0.29
CA THR A 141 -11.67 13.15 -1.73
C THR A 141 -10.49 12.23 -2.10
N ALA A 142 -10.52 11.65 -3.31
CA ALA A 142 -9.35 10.92 -3.84
C ALA A 142 -8.09 11.82 -3.87
N THR A 143 -8.25 13.12 -4.08
CA THR A 143 -7.16 14.11 -3.99
C THR A 143 -6.60 14.19 -2.57
N ASP A 144 -7.45 14.24 -1.54
CA ASP A 144 -7.01 14.24 -0.15
C ASP A 144 -6.26 12.95 0.18
N ALA A 145 -6.75 11.81 -0.31
CA ALA A 145 -6.09 10.52 -0.13
C ALA A 145 -4.70 10.50 -0.78
N ILE A 146 -4.55 11.01 -2.01
CA ILE A 146 -3.25 11.10 -2.69
C ILE A 146 -2.29 12.02 -1.93
N VAL A 147 -2.72 13.23 -1.59
CA VAL A 147 -1.84 14.23 -0.93
C VAL A 147 -1.34 13.70 0.41
N ASN A 148 -2.24 13.16 1.24
CA ASN A 148 -1.86 12.61 2.54
C ASN A 148 -1.03 11.32 2.38
N SER A 149 -1.31 10.51 1.35
CA SER A 149 -0.49 9.35 1.03
C SER A 149 0.95 9.76 0.74
N ILE A 150 1.17 10.79 -0.09
CA ILE A 150 2.51 11.29 -0.40
C ILE A 150 3.22 11.79 0.86
N VAL A 151 2.54 12.58 1.70
CA VAL A 151 3.12 13.13 2.94
C VAL A 151 3.58 12.00 3.87
N HIS A 152 2.68 11.08 4.23
CA HIS A 152 3.01 10.01 5.17
C HIS A 152 3.95 8.97 4.58
N GLN A 153 3.86 8.69 3.27
CA GLN A 153 4.79 7.78 2.61
C GLN A 153 6.20 8.37 2.56
N SER A 154 6.34 9.70 2.46
CA SER A 154 7.63 10.40 2.55
C SER A 154 8.25 10.25 3.94
N ILE A 155 7.44 10.38 5.00
CA ILE A 155 7.88 10.17 6.39
C ILE A 155 8.37 8.72 6.56
N ILE A 156 7.53 7.74 6.21
CA ILE A 156 7.89 6.31 6.29
C ILE A 156 9.20 6.03 5.56
N PHE A 157 9.30 6.46 4.29
CA PHE A 157 10.46 6.18 3.46
C PHE A 157 11.72 6.88 3.97
N SER A 158 11.61 8.12 4.45
CA SER A 158 12.74 8.86 5.06
C SER A 158 13.23 8.19 6.33
N THR A 159 12.32 7.81 7.23
CA THR A 159 12.66 7.11 8.48
C THR A 159 13.31 5.77 8.18
N GLN A 160 12.82 5.03 7.18
CA GLN A 160 13.45 3.78 6.73
C GLN A 160 14.83 4.01 6.11
N LEU A 161 15.00 5.03 5.26
CA LEU A 161 16.29 5.39 4.67
C LEU A 161 17.33 5.78 5.73
N ILE A 162 16.97 6.65 6.67
CA ILE A 162 17.87 7.13 7.73
C ILE A 162 18.35 5.97 8.60
N ASN A 163 17.48 5.00 8.85
CA ASN A 163 17.80 3.80 9.63
C ASN A 163 18.36 2.64 8.77
N SER A 164 18.49 2.77 7.46
CA SER A 164 19.03 1.70 6.63
C SER A 164 20.56 1.57 6.68
N VAL A 165 21.25 2.55 7.28
CA VAL A 165 22.71 2.60 7.39
C VAL A 165 23.18 2.95 8.81
N ASN A 166 24.44 2.63 9.11
CA ASN A 166 24.94 2.70 10.49
C ASN A 166 25.79 3.92 10.86
N ASN A 167 26.05 4.85 9.93
CA ASN A 167 26.83 6.05 10.22
C ASN A 167 26.45 7.23 9.31
N THR A 168 26.82 8.44 9.76
CA THR A 168 26.54 9.70 9.08
C THR A 168 27.24 9.83 7.72
N GLN A 169 28.42 9.25 7.53
CA GLN A 169 29.13 9.27 6.25
C GLN A 169 28.38 8.50 5.15
N ARG A 170 27.75 7.38 5.51
CA ARG A 170 26.87 6.63 4.60
C ARG A 170 25.61 7.44 4.28
N LEU A 171 25.01 8.12 5.26
CA LEU A 171 23.89 9.04 5.02
C LEU A 171 24.28 10.22 4.12
N ALA A 172 25.46 10.81 4.30
CA ALA A 172 25.97 11.86 3.42
C ALA A 172 26.16 11.35 1.98
N THR A 173 26.52 10.08 1.83
CA THR A 173 26.60 9.42 0.51
C THR A 173 25.21 9.20 -0.07
N MET A 174 24.21 8.77 0.71
CA MET A 174 22.82 8.72 0.25
C MET A 174 22.32 10.09 -0.17
N CYS A 175 22.45 11.12 0.67
CA CYS A 175 22.07 12.51 0.40
C CYS A 175 22.60 13.00 -0.97
N ARG A 176 23.88 12.73 -1.29
CA ARG A 176 24.50 13.11 -2.57
C ARG A 176 23.97 12.34 -3.77
N ASN A 177 23.55 11.09 -3.58
CA ASN A 177 23.15 10.19 -4.67
C ASN A 177 21.64 10.16 -4.91
N LEU A 178 20.82 10.60 -3.96
CA LEU A 178 19.38 10.75 -4.15
C LEU A 178 19.08 11.77 -5.26
N ASN A 179 18.34 11.32 -6.25
CA ASN A 179 17.87 12.09 -7.39
C ASN A 179 16.38 12.42 -7.19
N LEU A 180 16.06 13.71 -7.15
CA LEU A 180 14.68 14.18 -6.89
C LEU A 180 13.74 13.80 -8.02
N ASP A 181 14.18 13.96 -9.26
CA ASP A 181 13.36 13.64 -10.43
C ASP A 181 12.98 12.16 -10.42
N LEU A 182 13.86 11.27 -9.96
CA LEU A 182 13.56 9.84 -9.80
C LEU A 182 12.64 9.55 -8.62
N LEU A 183 12.81 10.25 -7.49
CA LEU A 183 11.93 10.14 -6.32
C LEU A 183 10.48 10.53 -6.66
N ASP A 184 10.29 11.58 -7.45
CA ASP A 184 8.98 12.13 -7.80
C ASP A 184 8.13 11.20 -8.71
N TYR A 185 8.71 10.11 -9.24
CA TYR A 185 7.95 9.05 -9.91
C TYR A 185 7.25 8.08 -8.94
N PHE A 186 7.66 8.08 -7.68
CA PHE A 186 7.03 7.32 -6.61
C PHE A 186 6.12 8.25 -5.80
N PRO A 187 5.13 7.73 -5.04
CA PRO A 187 4.25 8.56 -4.22
C PRO A 187 4.97 9.02 -2.94
N VAL A 188 6.07 9.76 -3.11
CA VAL A 188 6.86 10.42 -2.09
C VAL A 188 7.21 11.83 -2.57
N ASN A 189 7.41 12.74 -1.64
CA ASN A 189 7.93 14.07 -1.90
C ASN A 189 9.45 14.01 -1.91
N GLY A 190 10.08 14.07 -3.09
CA GLY A 190 11.53 13.95 -3.20
C GLY A 190 12.29 14.97 -2.36
N ASN A 191 11.77 16.21 -2.26
CA ASN A 191 12.39 17.27 -1.47
C ASN A 191 12.43 16.89 0.02
N SER A 192 11.28 16.53 0.59
CA SER A 192 11.18 16.12 1.99
C SER A 192 12.10 14.94 2.31
N VAL A 193 12.16 13.94 1.42
CA VAL A 193 13.04 12.78 1.58
C VAL A 193 14.52 13.18 1.56
N LYS A 194 14.94 13.98 0.56
CA LYS A 194 16.33 14.40 0.45
C LYS A 194 16.74 15.29 1.62
N ASP A 195 15.89 16.22 2.03
CA ASP A 195 16.13 17.12 3.15
C ASP A 195 16.29 16.33 4.46
N ALA A 196 15.42 15.35 4.72
CA ALA A 196 15.51 14.50 5.91
C ALA A 196 16.82 13.70 5.94
N VAL A 197 17.22 13.08 4.83
CA VAL A 197 18.46 12.29 4.75
C VAL A 197 19.71 13.17 4.89
N CYS A 198 19.75 14.32 4.21
CA CYS A 198 20.87 15.26 4.31
C CYS A 198 20.99 15.85 5.73
N HIS A 199 19.86 16.20 6.34
CA HIS A 199 19.84 16.69 7.73
C HIS A 199 20.35 15.62 8.71
N ALA A 200 19.88 14.38 8.58
CA ALA A 200 20.37 13.27 9.40
C ALA A 200 21.86 12.95 9.17
N ALA A 201 22.40 13.29 8.00
CA ALA A 201 23.83 13.20 7.72
C ALA A 201 24.67 14.34 8.35
N GLY A 202 24.03 15.40 8.86
CA GLY A 202 24.70 16.60 9.34
C GLY A 202 25.27 17.46 8.22
N THR A 203 24.71 17.38 7.01
CA THR A 203 25.19 18.09 5.83
C THR A 203 24.13 19.01 5.25
N GLU A 204 24.54 20.10 4.60
CA GLU A 204 23.64 20.85 3.74
C GLU A 204 23.09 19.98 2.61
N ARG A 205 21.94 20.37 2.07
CA ARG A 205 21.30 19.67 0.97
C ARG A 205 22.25 19.60 -0.22
N ALA A 206 22.64 18.37 -0.59
CA ALA A 206 23.50 18.16 -1.74
C ALA A 206 22.82 18.61 -3.05
N PRO A 207 23.57 19.15 -4.02
CA PRO A 207 23.04 19.44 -5.35
C PRO A 207 22.46 18.17 -6.02
N GLN A 208 21.66 18.35 -7.07
CA GLN A 208 21.24 17.21 -7.88
C GLN A 208 22.45 16.59 -8.59
N PRO A 209 22.55 15.25 -8.66
CA PRO A 209 23.54 14.61 -9.54
C PRO A 209 23.38 15.13 -10.98
N GLU A 210 24.48 15.49 -11.64
CA GLU A 210 24.49 16.18 -12.97
C GLU A 210 23.98 15.34 -14.16
N ASN A 211 23.28 14.23 -13.93
CA ASN A 211 22.86 13.35 -15.01
C ASN A 211 21.51 13.79 -15.61
N ASN A 212 21.54 14.01 -16.93
CA ASN A 212 20.42 14.37 -17.80
C ASN A 212 19.11 13.67 -17.42
N ARG A 213 18.00 14.43 -17.40
CA ARG A 213 16.60 14.02 -17.21
C ARG A 213 16.33 12.59 -17.68
N LEU A 214 16.48 11.63 -16.78
CA LEU A 214 16.06 10.26 -17.02
C LEU A 214 14.62 10.11 -16.53
N ARG A 215 13.84 9.35 -17.32
CA ARG A 215 12.51 8.93 -16.92
C ARG A 215 12.66 7.83 -15.87
N GLY A 216 11.87 7.88 -14.80
CA GLY A 216 11.77 6.77 -13.86
C GLY A 216 11.41 5.49 -14.60
N ASP A 217 11.96 4.36 -14.15
CA ASP A 217 11.68 3.05 -14.73
C ASP A 217 10.17 2.75 -14.59
N PRO A 218 9.40 2.67 -15.70
CA PRO A 218 7.97 2.41 -15.64
C PRO A 218 7.63 1.09 -14.96
N ALA A 219 8.51 0.08 -15.06
CA ALA A 219 8.31 -1.20 -14.41
C ALA A 219 8.45 -1.07 -12.88
N ALA A 220 9.44 -0.31 -12.41
CA ALA A 220 9.62 -0.03 -10.98
C ALA A 220 8.44 0.78 -10.40
N VAL A 221 7.96 1.79 -11.13
CA VAL A 221 6.79 2.59 -10.72
C VAL A 221 5.54 1.70 -10.63
N SER A 222 5.31 0.86 -11.64
CA SER A 222 4.22 -0.12 -11.64
C SER A 222 4.34 -1.10 -10.47
N ALA A 223 5.54 -1.62 -10.21
CA ALA A 223 5.80 -2.55 -9.11
C ALA A 223 5.56 -1.91 -7.73
N ALA A 224 5.94 -0.64 -7.54
CA ALA A 224 5.68 0.11 -6.32
C ALA A 224 4.17 0.31 -6.11
N ARG A 225 3.45 0.75 -7.13
CA ARG A 225 1.98 0.89 -7.12
C ARG A 225 1.29 -0.44 -6.81
N ASN A 226 1.71 -1.52 -7.47
CA ASN A 226 1.14 -2.85 -7.25
C ASN A 226 1.40 -3.35 -5.83
N THR A 227 2.59 -3.07 -5.28
CA THR A 227 2.92 -3.41 -3.89
C THR A 227 2.01 -2.67 -2.90
N GLN A 228 1.80 -1.36 -3.07
CA GLN A 228 0.87 -0.60 -2.23
C GLN A 228 -0.56 -1.10 -2.34
N SER A 229 -0.98 -1.49 -3.55
CA SER A 229 -2.31 -2.06 -3.80
C SER A 229 -2.52 -3.38 -3.05
N ILE A 230 -1.52 -4.26 -3.07
CA ILE A 230 -1.56 -5.51 -2.32
C ILE A 230 -1.53 -5.25 -0.81
N LEU A 231 -0.71 -4.29 -0.36
CA LEU A 231 -0.65 -3.90 1.04
C LEU A 231 -2.01 -3.38 1.54
N PHE A 232 -2.67 -2.51 0.77
CA PHE A 232 -4.02 -2.05 1.05
C PHE A 232 -5.01 -3.22 1.18
N ALA A 233 -5.01 -4.15 0.20
CA ALA A 233 -5.89 -5.32 0.23
C ALA A 233 -5.66 -6.19 1.48
N ILE A 234 -4.41 -6.40 1.89
CA ILE A 234 -4.07 -7.17 3.09
C ILE A 234 -4.57 -6.46 4.35
N LEU A 235 -4.34 -5.15 4.47
CA LEU A 235 -4.82 -4.37 5.62
C LEU A 235 -6.34 -4.41 5.70
N TYR A 236 -7.03 -4.27 4.57
CA TYR A 236 -8.49 -4.32 4.52
C TYR A 236 -9.05 -5.70 4.89
N ALA A 237 -8.48 -6.78 4.33
CA ALA A 237 -8.87 -8.15 4.65
C ALA A 237 -8.51 -8.58 6.08
N ALA A 238 -7.48 -7.98 6.70
CA ALA A 238 -7.01 -8.37 8.03
C ALA A 238 -8.05 -8.14 9.14
N ASN A 239 -9.02 -7.24 8.93
CA ASN A 239 -10.07 -7.00 9.92
C ASN A 239 -11.15 -8.09 9.93
N ALA A 240 -11.30 -8.84 8.84
CA ALA A 240 -12.34 -9.85 8.74
C ALA A 240 -12.16 -10.96 9.80
N GLN A 241 -13.24 -11.29 10.49
CA GLN A 241 -13.30 -12.29 11.54
C GLN A 241 -13.74 -13.65 11.02
N THR A 242 -14.49 -13.66 9.92
CA THR A 242 -15.07 -14.87 9.33
C THR A 242 -14.76 -14.99 7.84
N GLY A 243 -14.91 -16.19 7.29
CA GLY A 243 -14.83 -16.41 5.84
C GLY A 243 -16.00 -15.75 5.08
N ALA A 244 -17.15 -15.57 5.74
CA ALA A 244 -18.30 -14.87 5.18
C ALA A 244 -17.98 -13.39 4.97
N GLU A 245 -17.41 -12.71 5.97
CA GLU A 245 -16.97 -11.30 5.83
C GLU A 245 -15.94 -11.13 4.70
N LEU A 246 -14.98 -12.05 4.55
CA LEU A 246 -14.05 -12.00 3.42
C LEU A 246 -14.75 -12.21 2.06
N SER A 247 -15.77 -13.08 2.03
CA SER A 247 -16.59 -13.27 0.83
C SER A 247 -17.36 -12.01 0.48
N ASP A 248 -17.90 -11.30 1.48
CA ASP A 248 -18.61 -10.04 1.29
C ASP A 248 -17.65 -8.95 0.79
N LEU A 249 -16.47 -8.82 1.39
CA LEU A 249 -15.42 -7.90 0.92
C LEU A 249 -15.02 -8.19 -0.53
N CYS A 250 -14.85 -9.46 -0.90
CA CYS A 250 -14.56 -9.86 -2.28
C CYS A 250 -15.71 -9.54 -3.24
N ALA A 251 -16.96 -9.74 -2.82
CA ALA A 251 -18.14 -9.44 -3.64
C ALA A 251 -18.30 -7.93 -3.88
N GLN A 252 -17.94 -7.08 -2.91
CA GLN A 252 -17.96 -5.62 -3.02
C GLN A 252 -16.75 -5.06 -3.78
N ALA A 253 -15.63 -5.79 -3.83
CA ALA A 253 -14.38 -5.30 -4.41
C ALA A 253 -14.47 -4.72 -5.84
N PRO A 254 -15.30 -5.26 -6.77
CA PRO A 254 -15.50 -4.65 -8.08
C PRO A 254 -16.00 -3.20 -8.04
N GLU A 255 -16.79 -2.82 -7.03
CA GLU A 255 -17.35 -1.48 -6.87
C GLU A 255 -16.27 -0.44 -6.51
N TYR A 256 -15.16 -0.89 -5.93
CA TYR A 256 -14.07 -0.02 -5.48
C TYR A 256 -12.95 0.14 -6.52
N VAL A 257 -12.97 -0.60 -7.64
CA VAL A 257 -11.87 -0.64 -8.61
C VAL A 257 -11.56 0.75 -9.19
N GLU A 258 -12.58 1.49 -9.59
CA GLU A 258 -12.40 2.83 -10.18
C GLU A 258 -11.95 3.85 -9.14
N LYS A 259 -12.50 3.79 -7.92
CA LYS A 259 -12.12 4.68 -6.81
C LYS A 259 -10.67 4.51 -6.39
N LEU A 260 -10.25 3.26 -6.16
CA LEU A 260 -8.86 2.92 -5.86
C LEU A 260 -7.92 3.33 -6.99
N SER A 261 -8.38 3.25 -8.24
CA SER A 261 -7.60 3.73 -9.39
C SER A 261 -7.45 5.24 -9.41
N ALA A 262 -8.50 5.98 -9.01
CA ALA A 262 -8.44 7.44 -8.82
C ALA A 262 -7.50 7.84 -7.66
N GLU A 263 -7.28 6.98 -6.68
CA GLU A 263 -6.30 7.13 -5.59
C GLU A 263 -4.89 6.62 -5.95
N HIS A 264 -4.61 6.39 -7.24
CA HIS A 264 -3.34 5.86 -7.75
C HIS A 264 -3.01 4.42 -7.36
N LEU A 265 -3.92 3.65 -6.79
CA LEU A 265 -3.76 2.20 -6.61
C LEU A 265 -4.17 1.42 -7.85
N ASN A 266 -3.73 0.18 -7.97
CA ASN A 266 -4.22 -0.76 -8.97
C ASN A 266 -5.47 -1.45 -8.42
N GLY A 267 -6.65 -0.86 -8.64
CA GLY A 267 -7.92 -1.36 -8.08
C GLY A 267 -8.25 -2.80 -8.49
N SER A 268 -7.90 -3.21 -9.71
CA SER A 268 -8.08 -4.60 -10.16
C SER A 268 -7.18 -5.58 -9.38
N LEU A 269 -5.95 -5.17 -9.07
CA LEU A 269 -5.05 -5.95 -8.22
C LEU A 269 -5.54 -6.01 -6.78
N VAL A 270 -6.08 -4.91 -6.23
CA VAL A 270 -6.73 -4.92 -4.91
C VAL A 270 -7.86 -5.95 -4.89
N ALA A 271 -8.79 -5.87 -5.85
CA ALA A 271 -9.94 -6.76 -5.90
C ALA A 271 -9.55 -8.24 -6.03
N SER A 272 -8.63 -8.55 -6.96
CA SER A 272 -8.13 -9.92 -7.12
C SER A 272 -7.39 -10.42 -5.88
N THR A 273 -6.66 -9.56 -5.17
CA THR A 273 -5.95 -9.91 -3.91
C THR A 273 -6.93 -10.18 -2.78
N LEU A 274 -7.93 -9.31 -2.56
CA LEU A 274 -8.98 -9.53 -1.56
C LEU A 274 -9.67 -10.88 -1.77
N CYS A 275 -10.02 -11.18 -3.01
CA CYS A 275 -10.71 -12.42 -3.38
C CYS A 275 -9.87 -13.70 -3.22
N ARG A 276 -8.54 -13.61 -3.05
CA ARG A 276 -7.69 -14.76 -2.75
C ARG A 276 -7.84 -15.24 -1.30
N PHE A 277 -8.24 -14.37 -0.38
CA PHE A 277 -8.43 -14.75 1.01
C PHE A 277 -9.77 -15.48 1.20
N LYS A 278 -9.70 -16.76 1.56
CA LYS A 278 -10.89 -17.60 1.85
C LYS A 278 -11.12 -17.83 3.33
N LYS A 279 -10.13 -17.51 4.16
CA LYS A 279 -10.16 -17.65 5.62
C LYS A 279 -9.55 -16.41 6.27
N PRO A 280 -10.05 -15.99 7.44
CA PRO A 280 -9.48 -14.88 8.19
C PRO A 280 -7.97 -15.02 8.34
N ILE A 281 -7.25 -13.93 8.07
CA ILE A 281 -5.79 -13.91 8.16
C ILE A 281 -5.40 -13.98 9.65
N PRO A 282 -4.60 -14.97 10.08
CA PRO A 282 -4.09 -15.00 11.45
C PRO A 282 -3.18 -13.79 11.73
N ILE A 283 -3.22 -13.24 12.94
CA ILE A 283 -2.43 -12.05 13.32
C ILE A 283 -0.92 -12.20 13.00
N PRO A 284 -0.24 -13.32 13.33
CA PRO A 284 1.18 -13.47 12.99
C PRO A 284 1.43 -13.46 11.48
N VAL A 285 0.52 -14.04 10.68
CA VAL A 285 0.61 -14.05 9.21
C VAL A 285 0.39 -12.66 8.65
N ALA A 286 -0.57 -11.90 9.18
CA ALA A 286 -0.81 -10.52 8.76
C ALA A 286 0.40 -9.61 9.06
N LYS A 287 1.00 -9.71 10.26
CA LYS A 287 2.24 -8.98 10.61
C LYS A 287 3.40 -9.34 9.68
N MET A 288 3.54 -10.62 9.34
CA MET A 288 4.56 -11.09 8.39
C MET A 288 4.32 -10.52 6.99
N MET A 289 3.10 -10.61 6.46
CA MET A 289 2.73 -10.06 5.16
C MET A 289 2.97 -8.55 5.10
N LEU A 290 2.56 -7.82 6.13
CA LEU A 290 2.80 -6.39 6.29
C LEU A 290 4.30 -6.07 6.14
N ARG A 291 5.15 -6.71 6.95
CA ARG A 291 6.60 -6.55 6.90
C ARG A 291 7.17 -6.87 5.52
N SER A 292 6.74 -7.98 4.90
CA SER A 292 7.21 -8.39 3.57
C SER A 292 6.86 -7.37 2.48
N TRP A 293 5.61 -6.90 2.43
CA TRP A 293 5.19 -5.96 1.39
C TRP A 293 5.74 -4.55 1.60
N MET A 294 5.89 -4.09 2.85
CA MET A 294 6.62 -2.86 3.16
C MET A 294 8.09 -2.95 2.72
N THR A 295 8.74 -4.09 2.97
CA THR A 295 10.10 -4.36 2.52
C THR A 295 10.21 -4.31 0.99
N ARG A 296 9.26 -4.93 0.29
CA ARG A 296 9.23 -4.94 -1.18
C ARG A 296 9.05 -3.54 -1.77
N TYR A 297 8.16 -2.75 -1.18
CA TYR A 297 7.97 -1.35 -1.57
C TYR A 297 9.27 -0.57 -1.38
N TYR A 298 9.88 -0.68 -0.20
CA TYR A 298 11.11 0.00 0.15
C TYR A 298 12.26 -0.34 -0.82
N ILE A 299 12.49 -1.62 -1.11
CA ILE A 299 13.52 -2.06 -2.08
C ILE A 299 13.27 -1.42 -3.45
N THR A 300 12.02 -1.52 -3.93
CA THR A 300 11.65 -1.05 -5.27
C THR A 300 11.95 0.44 -5.43
N VAL A 301 11.64 1.25 -4.41
CA VAL A 301 11.97 2.68 -4.41
C VAL A 301 13.50 2.86 -4.25
N LEU A 302 14.12 2.27 -3.23
CA LEU A 302 15.54 2.43 -2.89
C LEU A 302 16.49 2.17 -4.07
N GLU A 303 16.22 1.12 -4.85
CA GLU A 303 17.08 0.75 -5.98
C GLU A 303 16.96 1.67 -7.20
N ASN A 304 15.90 2.49 -7.24
CA ASN A 304 15.52 3.30 -8.40
C ASN A 304 15.52 4.81 -8.11
N VAL A 305 15.86 5.24 -6.89
CA VAL A 305 15.99 6.68 -6.51
C VAL A 305 17.37 7.27 -6.80
N SER A 306 18.26 6.51 -7.41
CA SER A 306 19.56 6.99 -7.87
C SER A 306 19.95 6.32 -9.17
N ASN A 307 20.53 7.10 -10.07
CA ASN A 307 21.15 6.65 -11.31
C ASN A 307 22.68 6.75 -11.25
N THR A 308 23.27 7.02 -10.08
CA THR A 308 24.73 7.07 -9.96
C THR A 308 25.32 5.69 -10.25
N ALA A 309 26.37 5.66 -11.07
CA ALA A 309 27.08 4.43 -11.38
C ALA A 309 27.54 3.73 -10.09
N GLY A 310 27.23 2.44 -9.97
CA GLY A 310 27.56 1.65 -8.78
C GLY A 310 26.62 1.85 -7.59
N TRP A 311 25.51 2.57 -7.72
CA TRP A 311 24.53 2.77 -6.63
C TRP A 311 24.09 1.46 -5.95
N ARG A 312 23.60 0.48 -6.73
CA ARG A 312 23.13 -0.81 -6.18
C ARG A 312 24.26 -1.60 -5.50
N LYS A 313 25.47 -1.56 -6.08
CA LYS A 313 26.67 -2.15 -5.47
C LYS A 313 27.05 -1.46 -4.16
N TRP A 314 26.91 -0.14 -4.11
CA TRP A 314 27.12 0.63 -2.89
C TRP A 314 26.08 0.27 -1.83
N LEU A 315 24.80 0.15 -2.19
CA LEU A 315 23.73 -0.30 -1.29
C LEU A 315 24.04 -1.67 -0.69
N CYS A 316 24.32 -2.67 -1.54
CA CYS A 316 24.67 -4.03 -1.09
C CYS A 316 25.80 -4.06 -0.04
N SER A 317 26.78 -3.15 -0.15
CA SER A 317 27.91 -3.09 0.80
C SER A 317 27.66 -2.25 2.05
N ASN A 318 26.61 -1.42 2.09
CA ASN A 318 26.46 -0.37 3.12
C ASN A 318 25.15 -0.43 3.91
N LEU A 319 24.15 -1.17 3.41
CA LEU A 319 22.91 -1.40 4.14
C LEU A 319 23.16 -2.23 5.40
N ASP A 320 22.45 -1.90 6.47
CA ASP A 320 22.56 -2.54 7.78
C ASP A 320 21.28 -3.32 8.09
N ALA A 321 21.35 -4.65 8.00
CA ALA A 321 20.19 -5.53 8.15
C ALA A 321 19.53 -5.39 9.53
N GLU A 322 20.33 -5.26 10.59
CA GLU A 322 19.80 -5.15 11.95
C GLU A 322 19.06 -3.83 12.17
N LYS A 323 19.57 -2.72 11.62
CA LYS A 323 18.85 -1.45 11.69
C LYS A 323 17.61 -1.41 10.80
N MET A 324 17.63 -2.08 9.64
CA MET A 324 16.40 -2.19 8.82
C MET A 324 15.31 -2.99 9.55
N ASP A 325 15.69 -3.98 10.35
CA ASP A 325 14.74 -4.72 11.20
C ASP A 325 14.09 -3.83 12.27
N THR A 326 14.79 -2.82 12.80
CA THR A 326 14.24 -1.91 13.83
C THR A 326 13.22 -0.92 13.27
N VAL A 327 13.16 -0.76 11.94
CA VAL A 327 12.17 0.06 11.22
C VAL A 327 11.13 -0.79 10.49
N GLY A 328 10.90 -2.01 10.97
CA GLY A 328 9.81 -2.86 10.49
C GLY A 328 10.02 -3.45 9.10
N LEU A 329 11.26 -3.49 8.60
CA LEU A 329 11.63 -4.16 7.35
C LEU A 329 12.19 -5.56 7.62
N ASN A 330 12.23 -6.43 6.61
CA ASN A 330 12.99 -7.68 6.63
C ASN A 330 14.41 -7.39 6.12
N GLY A 331 15.31 -6.96 7.00
CA GLY A 331 16.65 -6.47 6.65
C GLY A 331 17.52 -7.52 5.97
N VAL A 332 17.45 -8.78 6.40
CA VAL A 332 18.18 -9.88 5.74
C VAL A 332 17.64 -10.12 4.33
N GLY A 333 16.33 -10.24 4.18
CA GLY A 333 15.71 -10.44 2.86
C GLY A 333 15.95 -9.26 1.91
N LEU A 334 15.96 -8.05 2.45
CA LEU A 334 16.26 -6.83 1.73
C LEU A 334 17.70 -6.81 1.21
N LEU A 335 18.67 -7.08 2.08
CA LEU A 335 20.08 -7.14 1.69
C LEU A 335 20.31 -8.21 0.63
N GLN A 336 19.70 -9.39 0.81
CA GLN A 336 19.83 -10.49 -0.15
C GLN A 336 19.26 -10.13 -1.52
N GLN A 337 18.10 -9.48 -1.58
CA GLN A 337 17.50 -9.03 -2.84
C GLN A 337 18.41 -8.00 -3.53
N VAL A 338 18.79 -6.92 -2.83
CA VAL A 338 19.61 -5.84 -3.40
C VAL A 338 20.96 -6.37 -3.91
N CYS A 339 21.60 -7.27 -3.17
CA CYS A 339 22.85 -7.89 -3.60
C CYS A 339 22.68 -8.86 -4.78
N SER A 340 21.56 -9.57 -4.87
CA SER A 340 21.29 -10.48 -6.00
C SER A 340 21.06 -9.70 -7.30
N ASP A 341 20.41 -8.55 -7.22
CA ASP A 341 20.13 -7.71 -8.38
C ASP A 341 21.40 -7.06 -8.95
N VAL A 342 22.42 -6.82 -8.11
CA VAL A 342 23.77 -6.44 -8.58
C VAL A 342 24.36 -7.55 -9.46
N ASN A 343 24.30 -8.80 -8.99
CA ASN A 343 24.89 -9.93 -9.71
C ASN A 343 24.14 -10.23 -11.02
N ALA A 344 22.82 -10.09 -11.04
CA ALA A 344 22.03 -10.23 -12.26
C ALA A 344 22.41 -9.15 -13.30
N THR A 345 22.62 -7.91 -12.85
CA THR A 345 23.01 -6.79 -13.73
C THR A 345 24.45 -6.96 -14.25
N GLU A 346 25.37 -7.50 -13.45
CA GLU A 346 26.74 -7.82 -13.87
C GLU A 346 26.77 -9.01 -14.86
N SER A 347 25.92 -10.02 -14.67
CA SER A 347 25.80 -11.17 -15.60
C SER A 347 25.28 -10.77 -16.97
N MET A 348 24.27 -9.89 -17.04
CA MET A 348 23.74 -9.41 -18.33
C MET A 348 24.79 -8.59 -19.11
N ARG A 349 25.63 -7.81 -18.41
CA ARG A 349 26.73 -7.06 -19.06
C ARG A 349 27.88 -7.95 -19.54
N ALA A 350 28.09 -9.11 -18.91
CA ALA A 350 29.12 -10.06 -19.34
C ALA A 350 28.71 -10.81 -20.62
N GLU A 351 27.41 -11.08 -20.82
CA GLU A 351 26.89 -11.72 -22.02
C GLU A 351 26.89 -10.78 -23.24
N ASP A 352 26.69 -9.47 -23.04
CA ASP A 352 26.80 -8.46 -24.10
C ASP A 352 28.25 -8.19 -24.57
N ILE A 353 29.27 -8.69 -23.86
CA ILE A 353 30.69 -8.62 -24.27
C ILE A 353 31.14 -9.95 -24.94
N ALA A 354 30.33 -11.00 -24.88
CA ALA A 354 30.67 -12.31 -25.47
C ALA A 354 30.24 -12.47 -26.94
N PHE A 355 29.62 -11.44 -27.55
CA PHE A 355 29.35 -11.36 -28.99
C PHE A 355 30.25 -10.30 -29.66
N ASP A 356 31.55 -10.55 -29.66
CA ASP A 356 32.48 -10.08 -30.69
C ASP A 356 33.85 -10.71 -30.45
N PHE A 357 34.02 -11.95 -30.94
CA PHE A 357 35.26 -12.47 -31.54
C PHE A 357 34.94 -13.67 -32.44
#